data_AF-A0A6I2W1E0-F1
#
_entry.id   AF-A0A6I2W1E0-F1
#
_cell.length_a   1.000
_cell.length_b   1.000
_cell.length_c   1.000
_cell.angle_alpha   90.00
_cell.angle_beta   90.00
_cell.angle_gamma   90.00
#
_symmetry.space_group_name_H-M   'P 1'
#
loop_
_entity.id
_entity.type
_entity.pdbx_description
1 polymer ?
#
loop_
_entity_poly.entity_id
_entity_poly.type
_entity_poly.pdbx_seq_one_letter_code
_entity_poly.pdbx_strand_id
1 'polypeptide(L)'
;MVASKKESSKNPSADYGAKDIQVLEGLDPVRKRPGMYIGSTGLAGLHHLIWEVVDNSIDEAMAGFCTRVGITLLEDGGCQVDDNGRGIPVDPYPSGPHKGKSAAEVVLTVLHAGGKFGGEGYKVSGGLHGVGVSVVNALSRRVVLEIDRAGDRWGMEFVDGGKPKGKLAKTGSTPARGRKNGTTVTFWPDETIFASEGTEFVARTVMERLQTMAFLNKGLEVVFTDERPGKEQTVTFQYKGGVVDFVKHLNATKEPL
;
A
#
# COMPACT_ATOMS: atom_id res chain seq x y z
N MET A 1 36.46 -33.65 55.57
CA MET A 1 37.10 -32.81 54.54
C MET A 1 37.59 -33.75 53.45
N VAL A 2 37.19 -33.72 52.17
CA VAL A 2 36.39 -32.82 51.35
C VAL A 2 35.63 -33.73 50.36
N ALA A 3 34.29 -33.69 50.35
CA ALA A 3 33.50 -34.35 49.32
C ALA A 3 33.48 -33.42 48.09
N SER A 4 34.15 -33.83 47.01
CA SER A 4 34.15 -33.11 45.73
C SER A 4 32.76 -33.17 45.11
N LYS A 5 32.04 -32.04 45.12
CA LYS A 5 30.83 -31.83 44.32
C LYS A 5 31.27 -31.69 42.86
N LYS A 6 31.07 -32.74 42.05
CA LYS A 6 31.07 -32.59 40.60
C LYS A 6 29.86 -31.77 40.21
N GLU A 7 30.06 -30.49 39.91
CA GLU A 7 29.11 -29.72 39.13
C GLU A 7 29.04 -30.33 37.73
N SER A 8 27.91 -30.98 37.41
CA SER A 8 27.59 -31.35 36.04
C SER A 8 27.22 -30.06 35.30
N SER A 9 28.13 -29.53 34.50
CA SER A 9 27.80 -28.53 33.49
C SER A 9 26.79 -29.16 32.52
N LYS A 10 25.53 -28.70 32.58
CA LYS A 10 24.55 -28.97 31.52
C LYS A 10 25.04 -28.25 30.26
N ASN A 11 25.72 -28.97 29.37
CA ASN A 11 25.95 -28.50 28.01
C ASN A 11 24.58 -28.44 27.31
N PRO A 12 24.14 -27.27 26.80
CA PRO A 12 23.00 -27.25 25.90
C PRO A 12 23.48 -27.70 24.51
N SER A 13 23.52 -29.01 24.28
CA SER A 13 23.58 -29.54 22.91
C SER A 13 22.16 -29.59 22.36
N ALA A 14 21.59 -28.43 22.06
CA ALA A 14 20.50 -28.37 21.11
C ALA A 14 21.13 -28.65 19.74
N ASP A 15 20.90 -29.86 19.22
CA ASP A 15 21.40 -30.29 17.92
C ASP A 15 20.71 -29.44 16.83
N TYR A 16 21.41 -28.37 16.42
CA TYR A 16 20.98 -27.44 15.37
C TYR A 16 21.43 -27.99 14.02
N GLY A 17 20.46 -28.27 13.15
CA GLY A 17 20.72 -28.85 11.83
C GLY A 17 19.86 -28.23 10.75
N ALA A 18 19.95 -28.79 9.54
CA ALA A 18 19.24 -28.27 8.36
C ALA A 18 17.72 -28.17 8.55
N LYS A 19 17.13 -29.05 9.38
CA LYS A 19 15.69 -29.05 9.73
C LYS A 19 15.23 -27.79 10.47
N ASP A 20 16.15 -27.07 11.12
CA ASP A 20 15.86 -25.86 11.90
C ASP A 20 15.95 -24.60 11.04
N ILE A 21 16.42 -24.72 9.79
CA ILE A 21 16.41 -23.65 8.80
C ILE A 21 15.01 -23.52 8.21
N GLN A 22 14.42 -22.35 8.35
CA GLN A 22 13.11 -22.03 7.79
C GLN A 22 13.25 -21.05 6.62
N VAL A 23 12.69 -21.42 5.48
CA VAL A 23 12.51 -20.51 4.34
C VAL A 23 11.09 -19.96 4.41
N LEU A 24 10.97 -18.64 4.41
CA LEU A 24 9.68 -17.95 4.34
C LEU A 24 9.44 -17.56 2.88
N GLU A 25 8.33 -18.02 2.31
CA GLU A 25 7.99 -17.81 0.90
C GLU A 25 6.84 -16.81 0.73
N GLY A 26 6.71 -16.24 -0.47
CA GLY A 26 5.64 -15.30 -0.80
C GLY A 26 5.62 -14.08 0.13
N LEU A 27 4.49 -13.88 0.81
CA LEU A 27 4.26 -12.72 1.69
C LEU A 27 4.53 -13.01 3.18
N ASP A 28 4.82 -14.25 3.54
CA ASP A 28 5.09 -14.65 4.93
C ASP A 28 6.25 -13.88 5.60
N PRO A 29 7.36 -13.54 4.90
CA PRO A 29 8.42 -12.71 5.48
C PRO A 29 7.91 -11.35 5.99
N VAL A 30 6.97 -10.73 5.26
CA VAL A 30 6.40 -9.43 5.60
C VAL A 30 5.61 -9.52 6.90
N ARG A 31 4.73 -10.51 7.00
CA ARG A 31 3.92 -10.75 8.21
C ARG A 31 4.77 -11.12 9.42
N LYS A 32 5.87 -11.85 9.20
CA LYS A 32 6.77 -12.28 10.28
C LYS A 32 7.66 -11.15 10.80
N ARG A 33 7.96 -10.16 9.95
CA ARG A 33 8.87 -9.04 10.23
C ARG A 33 8.34 -7.70 9.67
N PRO A 34 7.14 -7.24 10.06
CA PRO A 34 6.50 -6.07 9.46
C PRO A 34 7.32 -4.79 9.60
N GLY A 35 8.00 -4.59 10.73
CA GLY A 35 8.85 -3.41 10.95
C GLY A 35 9.97 -3.21 9.93
N MET A 36 10.44 -4.28 9.28
CA MET A 36 11.43 -4.18 8.19
C MET A 36 10.85 -3.54 6.93
N TYR A 37 9.54 -3.64 6.71
CA TYR A 37 8.85 -3.16 5.52
C TYR A 37 8.12 -1.84 5.73
N ILE A 38 7.52 -1.63 6.91
CA ILE A 38 6.71 -0.44 7.23
C ILE A 38 7.24 0.37 8.42
N GLY A 39 8.46 0.06 8.89
CA GLY A 39 9.14 0.76 9.98
C GLY A 39 8.64 0.38 11.38
N SER A 40 7.33 0.39 11.61
CA SER A 40 6.71 0.02 12.89
C SER A 40 5.35 -0.65 12.71
N THR A 41 4.80 -1.25 13.77
CA THR A 41 3.42 -1.76 13.80
C THR A 41 2.50 -0.87 14.65
N GLY A 42 2.94 0.35 14.97
CA GLY A 42 2.11 1.39 15.57
C GLY A 42 1.42 2.24 14.50
N LEU A 43 0.86 3.39 14.88
CA LEU A 43 0.15 4.29 13.98
C LEU A 43 1.02 4.74 12.80
N ALA A 44 2.32 4.97 12.98
CA ALA A 44 3.19 5.37 11.87
C ALA A 44 3.20 4.33 10.74
N GLY A 45 3.39 3.05 11.06
CA GLY A 45 3.34 1.96 10.08
C GLY A 45 1.94 1.69 9.54
N LEU A 46 0.89 1.89 10.35
CA LEU A 46 -0.49 1.80 9.89
C LEU A 46 -0.77 2.81 8.76
N HIS A 47 -0.40 4.08 8.96
CA HIS A 47 -0.55 5.11 7.93
C HIS A 47 0.41 4.88 6.75
N HIS A 48 1.55 4.22 6.99
CA HIS A 48 2.45 3.81 5.92
C HIS A 48 1.77 2.92 4.87
N LEU A 49 0.79 2.11 5.29
CA LEU A 49 -0.02 1.34 4.33
C LEU A 49 -0.76 2.25 3.34
N ILE A 50 -1.30 3.39 3.80
CA ILE A 50 -1.96 4.37 2.94
C ILE A 50 -0.94 4.95 1.95
N TRP A 51 0.25 5.32 2.44
CA TRP A 51 1.30 5.94 1.61
C TRP A 51 1.73 5.03 0.47
N GLU A 52 1.92 3.73 0.72
CA GLU A 52 2.31 2.79 -0.33
C GLU A 52 1.29 2.70 -1.48
N VAL A 53 0.00 2.87 -1.20
CA VAL A 53 -1.05 2.87 -2.23
C VAL A 53 -1.16 4.23 -2.91
N VAL A 54 -1.13 5.31 -2.12
CA VAL A 54 -1.19 6.69 -2.65
C VAL A 54 0.03 6.99 -3.52
N ASP A 55 1.24 6.62 -3.11
CA ASP A 55 2.48 6.87 -3.88
C ASP A 55 2.45 6.16 -5.23
N ASN A 56 1.81 4.98 -5.33
CA ASN A 56 1.58 4.33 -6.62
C ASN A 56 0.66 5.15 -7.54
N SER A 57 -0.35 5.82 -6.97
CA SER A 57 -1.26 6.72 -7.69
C SER A 57 -0.56 8.03 -8.09
N ILE A 58 0.32 8.56 -7.23
CA ILE A 58 1.16 9.73 -7.53
C ILE A 58 2.14 9.43 -8.66
N ASP A 59 2.72 8.22 -8.71
CA ASP A 59 3.61 7.83 -9.81
C ASP A 59 2.89 7.83 -11.18
N GLU A 60 1.59 7.49 -11.22
CA GLU A 60 0.78 7.67 -12.44
C GLU A 60 0.59 9.15 -12.80
N ALA A 61 0.47 10.03 -11.80
CA ALA A 61 0.32 11.47 -12.01
C ALA A 61 1.64 12.09 -12.51
N MET A 62 2.77 11.71 -11.91
CA MET A 62 4.11 12.10 -12.36
C MET A 62 4.42 11.61 -13.77
N ALA A 63 3.88 10.46 -14.17
CA ALA A 63 3.96 9.95 -15.54
C ALA A 63 2.97 10.62 -16.52
N GLY A 64 2.10 11.52 -16.04
CA GLY A 64 1.16 12.29 -16.84
C GLY A 64 -0.16 11.58 -17.17
N PHE A 65 -0.48 10.47 -16.49
CA PHE A 65 -1.67 9.67 -16.76
C PHE A 65 -2.79 9.85 -15.73
N CYS A 66 -2.48 10.34 -14.53
CA CYS A 66 -3.44 10.57 -13.46
C CYS A 66 -3.59 12.07 -13.18
N THR A 67 -4.84 12.52 -13.01
CA THR A 67 -5.19 13.90 -12.66
C THR A 67 -5.98 14.00 -11.36
N ARG A 68 -6.42 12.87 -10.81
CA ARG A 68 -7.19 12.80 -9.56
C ARG A 68 -6.82 11.55 -8.77
N VAL A 69 -6.56 11.74 -7.47
CA VAL A 69 -6.43 10.66 -6.48
C VAL A 69 -7.44 10.89 -5.36
N GLY A 70 -8.24 9.87 -5.05
CA GLY A 70 -9.19 9.85 -3.93
C GLY A 70 -8.69 8.92 -2.82
N ILE A 71 -8.89 9.34 -1.58
CA ILE A 71 -8.59 8.56 -0.37
C ILE A 71 -9.84 8.62 0.52
N THR A 72 -10.44 7.48 0.82
CA THR A 72 -11.64 7.36 1.65
C THR A 72 -11.36 6.47 2.84
N LEU A 73 -11.55 6.99 4.06
CA LEU A 73 -11.62 6.19 5.29
C LEU A 73 -13.06 5.70 5.45
N LEU A 74 -13.25 4.38 5.35
CA LEU A 74 -14.57 3.74 5.32
C LEU A 74 -15.15 3.58 6.72
N GLU A 75 -16.48 3.50 6.81
CA GLU A 75 -17.24 3.27 8.04
C GLU A 75 -16.80 2.01 8.80
N ASP A 76 -16.39 0.96 8.09
CA ASP A 76 -15.99 -0.34 8.64
C ASP A 76 -14.50 -0.46 8.98
N GLY A 77 -13.78 0.67 8.99
CA GLY A 77 -12.36 0.75 9.33
C GLY A 77 -11.40 0.47 8.17
N GLY A 78 -11.92 0.26 6.96
CA GLY A 78 -11.10 0.16 5.75
C GLY A 78 -10.57 1.51 5.26
N CYS A 79 -9.57 1.45 4.39
CA CYS A 79 -9.12 2.60 3.60
C CYS A 79 -9.19 2.24 2.12
N GLN A 80 -9.83 3.10 1.34
CA GLN A 80 -9.90 3.01 -0.12
C GLN A 80 -9.04 4.11 -0.73
N VAL A 81 -8.22 3.75 -1.72
CA VAL A 81 -7.51 4.69 -2.56
C VAL A 81 -7.90 4.43 -4.02
N ASP A 82 -8.34 5.46 -4.72
CA ASP A 82 -8.69 5.41 -6.15
C ASP A 82 -7.92 6.45 -6.96
N ASP A 83 -7.47 6.08 -8.15
CA ASP A 83 -6.84 6.99 -9.12
C ASP A 83 -7.55 6.97 -10.47
N ASN A 84 -7.29 7.94 -11.34
CA ASN A 84 -7.72 7.88 -12.73
C ASN A 84 -6.56 7.69 -13.72
N GLY A 85 -5.52 6.96 -13.29
CA GLY A 85 -4.37 6.60 -14.10
C GLY A 85 -4.66 5.52 -15.15
N ARG A 86 -3.61 4.83 -15.61
CA ARG A 86 -3.72 3.78 -16.65
C ARG A 86 -4.41 2.50 -16.17
N GLY A 87 -4.50 2.29 -14.86
CA GLY A 87 -4.89 1.01 -14.26
C GLY A 87 -3.76 -0.03 -14.32
N ILE A 88 -3.63 -0.85 -13.26
CA ILE A 88 -2.67 -1.97 -13.21
C ILE A 88 -2.91 -2.92 -14.40
N PRO A 89 -1.86 -3.46 -15.05
CA PRO A 89 -2.03 -4.42 -16.13
C PRO A 89 -2.80 -5.67 -15.68
N VAL A 90 -3.78 -6.09 -16.49
CA VAL A 90 -4.64 -7.25 -16.22
C VAL A 90 -4.20 -8.50 -16.98
N ASP A 91 -3.34 -8.31 -17.98
CA ASP A 91 -2.87 -9.39 -18.86
C ASP A 91 -2.07 -10.45 -18.09
N PRO A 92 -2.07 -11.71 -18.57
CA PRO A 92 -1.28 -12.77 -17.98
C PRO A 92 0.23 -12.43 -17.99
N TYR A 93 0.89 -12.68 -16.87
CA TYR A 93 2.33 -12.55 -16.74
C TYR A 93 3.03 -13.56 -17.69
N PRO A 94 4.02 -13.12 -18.48
CA PRO A 94 4.43 -13.85 -19.68
C PRO A 94 5.35 -15.05 -19.43
N SER A 95 6.13 -15.06 -18.34
CA SER A 95 7.25 -16.00 -18.15
C SER A 95 7.52 -16.34 -16.69
N GLY A 96 8.42 -17.31 -16.45
CA GLY A 96 8.87 -17.69 -15.11
C GLY A 96 7.82 -18.43 -14.26
N PRO A 97 8.04 -18.54 -12.93
CA PRO A 97 7.19 -19.31 -12.02
C PRO A 97 5.77 -18.74 -11.84
N HIS A 98 5.55 -17.49 -12.27
CA HIS A 98 4.25 -16.82 -12.17
C HIS A 98 3.50 -16.75 -13.51
N LYS A 99 3.99 -17.44 -14.55
CA LYS A 99 3.37 -17.45 -15.88
C LYS A 99 1.89 -17.83 -15.80
N GLY A 100 1.05 -17.05 -16.48
CA GLY A 100 -0.40 -17.29 -16.56
C GLY A 100 -1.22 -16.68 -15.42
N LYS A 101 -0.60 -16.22 -14.32
CA LYS A 101 -1.27 -15.34 -13.36
C LYS A 101 -1.45 -13.96 -13.97
N SER A 102 -2.50 -13.22 -13.59
CA SER A 102 -2.62 -11.82 -14.03
C SER A 102 -1.46 -10.99 -13.47
N ALA A 103 -0.99 -9.99 -14.22
CA ALA A 103 0.04 -9.09 -13.72
C ALA A 103 -0.39 -8.39 -12.41
N ALA A 104 -1.68 -8.09 -12.26
CA ALA A 104 -2.29 -7.61 -11.02
C ALA A 104 -2.08 -8.57 -9.84
N GLU A 105 -2.35 -9.87 -9.99
CA GLU A 105 -2.08 -10.86 -8.94
C GLU A 105 -0.59 -10.89 -8.59
N VAL A 106 0.29 -10.83 -9.59
CA VAL A 106 1.74 -10.87 -9.38
C VAL A 106 2.21 -9.70 -8.52
N VAL A 107 1.83 -8.46 -8.86
CA VAL A 107 2.29 -7.26 -8.10
C VAL A 107 1.74 -7.20 -6.67
N LEU A 108 0.62 -7.89 -6.39
CA LEU A 108 0.03 -7.97 -5.05
C LEU A 108 0.52 -9.16 -4.22
N THR A 109 1.13 -10.18 -4.83
CA THR A 109 1.50 -11.44 -4.13
C THR A 109 2.99 -11.78 -4.17
N VAL A 110 3.78 -11.06 -4.97
CA VAL A 110 5.20 -11.32 -5.17
C VAL A 110 6.00 -10.09 -4.78
N LEU A 111 6.90 -10.23 -3.79
CA LEU A 111 7.84 -9.18 -3.44
C LEU A 111 8.81 -8.94 -4.59
N HIS A 112 9.22 -7.67 -4.77
CA HIS A 112 10.12 -7.23 -5.83
C HIS A 112 9.56 -7.46 -7.25
N ALA A 113 8.24 -7.34 -7.40
CA ALA A 113 7.57 -7.38 -8.69
C ALA A 113 6.94 -6.02 -9.02
N GLY A 114 7.26 -5.45 -10.18
CA GLY A 114 6.72 -4.16 -10.59
C GLY A 114 7.35 -3.62 -11.88
N GLY A 115 6.77 -2.53 -12.40
CA GLY A 115 7.23 -1.87 -13.63
C GLY A 115 8.23 -0.73 -13.41
N LYS A 116 8.67 -0.49 -12.17
CA LYS A 116 9.45 0.69 -11.75
C LYS A 116 10.95 0.42 -11.57
N PHE A 117 11.49 -0.56 -12.29
CA PHE A 117 12.91 -0.95 -12.21
C PHE A 117 13.78 -0.30 -13.32
N GLY A 118 13.42 0.90 -13.77
CA GLY A 118 14.15 1.64 -14.81
C GLY A 118 13.72 1.35 -16.26
N GLY A 119 12.55 0.75 -16.47
CA GLY A 119 11.96 0.58 -17.81
C GLY A 119 11.12 1.79 -18.28
N GLU A 120 10.64 1.74 -19.52
CA GLU A 120 9.85 2.82 -20.16
C GLU A 120 8.50 3.13 -19.47
N GLY A 121 8.03 2.28 -18.56
CA GLY A 121 6.72 2.43 -17.91
C GLY A 121 6.59 3.67 -17.02
N TYR A 122 7.70 4.08 -16.37
CA TYR A 122 7.82 5.27 -15.53
C TYR A 122 9.22 5.88 -15.69
N LYS A 123 9.31 7.08 -16.30
CA LYS A 123 10.60 7.78 -16.47
C LYS A 123 11.17 8.27 -15.14
N VAL A 124 10.31 8.65 -14.20
CA VAL A 124 10.62 9.02 -12.83
C VAL A 124 9.49 8.49 -11.95
N SER A 125 9.82 7.83 -10.84
CA SER A 125 8.86 7.34 -9.85
C SER A 125 9.47 7.38 -8.44
N GLY A 126 8.64 7.59 -7.42
CA GLY A 126 9.02 7.43 -6.01
C GLY A 126 9.14 5.96 -5.63
N GLY A 127 8.26 5.10 -6.16
CA GLY A 127 8.35 3.65 -5.96
C GLY A 127 9.49 3.04 -6.77
N LEU A 128 10.37 2.27 -6.12
CA LEU A 128 11.54 1.63 -6.77
C LEU A 128 11.76 0.16 -6.36
N HIS A 129 11.26 -0.25 -5.21
CA HIS A 129 11.57 -1.57 -4.64
C HIS A 129 10.66 -2.70 -5.14
N GLY A 130 9.48 -2.38 -5.67
CA GLY A 130 8.48 -3.36 -6.11
C GLY A 130 7.88 -4.18 -4.96
N VAL A 131 7.74 -3.60 -3.76
CA VAL A 131 7.18 -4.29 -2.58
C VAL A 131 5.95 -3.60 -1.97
N GLY A 132 5.73 -2.32 -2.23
CA GLY A 132 4.74 -1.49 -1.51
C GLY A 132 3.34 -2.09 -1.40
N VAL A 133 2.65 -2.24 -2.54
CA VAL A 133 1.27 -2.77 -2.54
C VAL A 133 1.18 -4.23 -2.09
N SER A 134 2.21 -5.05 -2.35
CA SER A 134 2.28 -6.42 -1.81
C SER A 134 2.44 -6.45 -0.29
N VAL A 135 3.13 -5.48 0.30
CA VAL A 135 3.24 -5.32 1.75
C VAL A 135 1.90 -4.91 2.34
N VAL A 136 1.18 -3.98 1.71
CA VAL A 136 -0.19 -3.62 2.13
C VAL A 136 -1.09 -4.86 2.10
N ASN A 137 -1.01 -5.67 1.05
CA ASN A 137 -1.75 -6.92 0.94
C ASN A 137 -1.40 -7.92 2.05
N ALA A 138 -0.10 -8.09 2.32
CA ALA A 138 0.40 -8.99 3.35
C ALA A 138 -0.06 -8.59 4.76
N LEU A 139 -0.17 -7.29 5.04
CA LEU A 139 -0.49 -6.75 6.36
C LEU A 139 -1.97 -6.38 6.53
N SER A 140 -2.80 -6.80 5.58
CA SER A 140 -4.25 -6.60 5.61
C SER A 140 -4.98 -7.93 5.82
N ARG A 141 -6.07 -7.90 6.60
CA ARG A 141 -6.99 -9.04 6.69
C ARG A 141 -7.77 -9.25 5.39
N ARG A 142 -7.97 -8.16 4.63
CA ARG A 142 -8.69 -8.14 3.37
C ARG A 142 -8.16 -7.03 2.47
N VAL A 143 -8.02 -7.31 1.19
CA VAL A 143 -7.82 -6.31 0.13
C VAL A 143 -8.79 -6.60 -1.01
N VAL A 144 -9.45 -5.56 -1.51
CA VAL A 144 -10.25 -5.59 -2.73
C VAL A 144 -9.57 -4.70 -3.76
N LEU A 145 -9.23 -5.29 -4.90
CA LEU A 145 -8.67 -4.61 -6.05
C LEU A 145 -9.75 -4.49 -7.12
N GLU A 146 -9.99 -3.27 -7.59
CA GLU A 146 -10.75 -3.01 -8.80
C GLU A 146 -9.88 -2.26 -9.82
N ILE A 147 -9.94 -2.69 -11.07
CA ILE A 147 -9.20 -2.06 -12.17
C ILE A 147 -10.20 -1.73 -13.28
N ASP A 148 -10.29 -0.45 -13.62
CA ASP A 148 -10.98 0.01 -14.82
C ASP A 148 -9.93 0.12 -15.93
N ARG A 149 -10.08 -0.64 -17.02
CA ARG A 149 -9.13 -0.60 -18.15
C ARG A 149 -9.79 -1.10 -19.43
N ALA A 150 -9.58 -0.36 -20.53
CA ALA A 150 -10.05 -0.74 -21.87
C ALA A 150 -11.57 -1.00 -21.96
N GLY A 151 -12.38 -0.26 -21.18
CA GLY A 151 -13.84 -0.39 -21.17
C GLY A 151 -14.39 -1.46 -20.24
N ASP A 152 -13.51 -2.25 -19.62
CA ASP A 152 -13.88 -3.32 -18.70
C ASP A 152 -13.46 -3.00 -17.26
N ARG A 153 -14.29 -3.45 -16.30
CA ARG A 153 -13.95 -3.47 -14.88
C ARG A 153 -13.53 -4.88 -14.49
N TRP A 154 -12.41 -4.96 -13.81
CA TRP A 154 -11.83 -6.19 -13.28
C TRP A 154 -11.80 -6.14 -11.77
N GLY A 155 -12.06 -7.26 -11.11
CA GLY A 155 -12.07 -7.38 -9.66
C GLY A 155 -11.25 -8.57 -9.19
N MET A 156 -10.55 -8.40 -8.08
CA MET A 156 -9.86 -9.46 -7.35
C MET A 156 -9.87 -9.17 -5.85
N GLU A 157 -10.11 -10.20 -5.04
CA GLU A 157 -10.10 -10.09 -3.59
C GLU A 157 -8.95 -10.93 -3.01
N PHE A 158 -8.33 -10.43 -1.95
CA PHE A 158 -7.32 -11.11 -1.16
C PHE A 158 -7.74 -11.11 0.30
N VAL A 159 -7.45 -12.19 1.02
CA VAL A 159 -7.80 -12.38 2.43
C VAL A 159 -6.61 -12.96 3.20
N ASP A 160 -6.67 -12.97 4.53
CA ASP A 160 -5.72 -13.66 5.40
C ASP A 160 -4.26 -13.35 5.11
N GLY A 161 -3.93 -12.06 4.96
CA GLY A 161 -2.57 -11.62 4.68
C GLY A 161 -2.11 -11.82 3.24
N GLY A 162 -3.02 -11.60 2.29
CA GLY A 162 -2.71 -11.52 0.86
C GLY A 162 -2.93 -12.80 0.06
N LYS A 163 -3.67 -13.77 0.60
CA LYS A 163 -4.08 -14.98 -0.14
C LYS A 163 -5.18 -14.63 -1.15
N PRO A 164 -5.00 -14.93 -2.45
CA PRO A 164 -6.03 -14.72 -3.45
C PRO A 164 -7.34 -15.47 -3.13
N LYS A 165 -8.46 -14.77 -3.14
CA LYS A 165 -9.81 -15.33 -3.05
C LYS A 165 -10.42 -15.39 -4.45
N GLY A 166 -9.93 -16.33 -5.24
CA GLY A 166 -10.26 -16.46 -6.66
C GLY A 166 -9.22 -15.80 -7.57
N LYS A 167 -9.52 -15.77 -8.87
CA LYS A 167 -8.67 -15.15 -9.89
C LYS A 167 -9.22 -13.76 -10.24
N LEU A 168 -8.36 -12.90 -10.80
CA LEU A 168 -8.81 -11.67 -11.43
C LEU A 168 -9.86 -12.00 -12.50
N ALA A 169 -11.03 -11.38 -12.40
CA ALA A 169 -12.14 -11.61 -13.30
C ALA A 169 -12.77 -10.29 -13.72
N LYS A 170 -13.33 -10.27 -14.94
CA LYS A 170 -14.17 -9.17 -15.39
C LYS A 170 -15.47 -9.17 -14.56
N THR A 171 -15.72 -8.08 -13.84
CA THR A 171 -16.89 -7.90 -12.97
C THR A 171 -17.96 -7.02 -13.60
N GLY A 172 -17.62 -6.31 -14.69
CA GLY A 172 -18.56 -5.50 -15.45
C GLY A 172 -17.87 -4.68 -16.52
N SER A 173 -18.59 -3.70 -17.05
CA SER A 173 -18.03 -2.61 -17.86
C SER A 173 -17.56 -1.48 -16.96
N THR A 174 -16.63 -0.65 -17.44
CA THR A 174 -16.30 0.58 -16.72
C THR A 174 -17.54 1.48 -16.58
N PRO A 175 -17.65 2.26 -15.50
CA PRO A 175 -18.82 3.11 -15.28
C PRO A 175 -19.06 4.08 -16.45
N ALA A 176 -20.33 4.24 -16.85
CA ALA A 176 -20.71 5.18 -17.92
C ALA A 176 -20.42 6.64 -17.56
N ARG A 177 -20.36 6.96 -16.25
CA ARG A 177 -19.96 8.24 -15.69
C ARG A 177 -18.83 8.01 -14.68
N GLY A 178 -17.82 8.86 -14.69
CA GLY A 178 -16.63 8.73 -13.85
C GLY A 178 -15.37 8.48 -14.67
N ARG A 179 -14.41 7.76 -14.08
CA ARG A 179 -13.14 7.43 -14.76
C ARG A 179 -13.32 6.30 -15.77
N LYS A 180 -12.62 6.41 -16.91
CA LYS A 180 -12.58 5.34 -17.93
C LYS A 180 -11.47 4.31 -17.68
N ASN A 181 -10.41 4.74 -17.00
CA ASN A 181 -9.33 3.88 -16.54
C ASN A 181 -8.96 4.28 -15.10
N GLY A 182 -8.33 3.38 -14.38
CA GLY A 182 -7.77 3.64 -13.06
C GLY A 182 -7.70 2.40 -12.19
N THR A 183 -7.10 2.56 -11.02
CA THR A 183 -7.02 1.50 -10.00
C THR A 183 -7.76 1.94 -8.74
N THR A 184 -8.52 1.04 -8.14
CA THR A 184 -9.02 1.20 -6.76
C THR A 184 -8.48 0.07 -5.92
N VAL A 185 -7.84 0.42 -4.81
CA VAL A 185 -7.38 -0.53 -3.80
C VAL A 185 -8.08 -0.18 -2.50
N THR A 186 -8.89 -1.10 -2.00
CA THR A 186 -9.53 -1.00 -0.69
C THR A 186 -8.93 -2.05 0.23
N PHE A 187 -8.41 -1.64 1.38
CA PHE A 187 -7.74 -2.54 2.30
C PHE A 187 -8.21 -2.34 3.74
N TRP A 188 -8.22 -3.45 4.48
CA TRP A 188 -8.52 -3.49 5.91
C TRP A 188 -7.30 -4.03 6.64
N PRO A 189 -6.61 -3.19 7.43
CA PRO A 189 -5.42 -3.61 8.18
C PRO A 189 -5.72 -4.80 9.11
N ASP A 190 -4.76 -5.71 9.25
CA ASP A 190 -4.88 -6.88 10.13
C ASP A 190 -4.66 -6.49 11.60
N GLU A 191 -5.70 -6.61 12.43
CA GLU A 191 -5.64 -6.21 13.85
C GLU A 191 -4.61 -7.02 14.65
N THR A 192 -4.27 -8.22 14.20
CA THR A 192 -3.25 -9.04 14.88
C THR A 192 -1.84 -8.53 14.65
N ILE A 193 -1.61 -7.83 13.53
CA ILE A 193 -0.32 -7.19 13.20
C ILE A 193 -0.20 -5.85 13.93
N PHE A 194 -1.27 -5.04 13.94
CA PHE A 194 -1.28 -3.70 14.52
C PHE A 194 -1.78 -3.68 15.98
N ALA A 195 -1.62 -4.79 16.71
CA ALA A 195 -2.18 -4.98 18.06
C ALA A 195 -1.69 -3.98 19.11
N SER A 196 -0.56 -3.30 18.90
CA SER A 196 0.01 -2.35 19.86
C SER A 196 -0.76 -1.04 19.96
N GLU A 197 -1.28 -0.53 18.85
CA GLU A 197 -1.97 0.78 18.79
C GLU A 197 -3.33 0.71 18.06
N GLY A 198 -3.71 -0.45 17.53
CA GLY A 198 -4.96 -0.67 16.80
C GLY A 198 -4.88 -0.28 15.33
N THR A 199 -6.02 -0.39 14.66
CA THR A 199 -6.16 -0.18 13.20
C THR A 199 -6.95 1.08 12.85
N GLU A 200 -7.17 1.99 13.82
CA GLU A 200 -7.90 3.22 13.57
C GLU A 200 -7.00 4.30 12.92
N PHE A 201 -7.31 4.64 11.67
CA PHE A 201 -6.61 5.71 10.96
C PHE A 201 -6.92 7.10 11.56
N VAL A 202 -5.88 7.95 11.63
CA VAL A 202 -5.95 9.32 12.14
C VAL A 202 -6.10 10.29 10.96
N ALA A 203 -7.32 10.80 10.75
CA ALA A 203 -7.66 11.65 9.60
C ALA A 203 -6.74 12.86 9.43
N ARG A 204 -6.36 13.53 10.54
CA ARG A 204 -5.44 14.67 10.50
C ARG A 204 -4.08 14.31 9.90
N THR A 205 -3.48 13.20 10.33
CA THR A 205 -2.21 12.69 9.79
C THR A 205 -2.34 12.41 8.30
N VAL A 206 -3.47 11.83 7.88
CA VAL A 206 -3.77 11.58 6.46
C VAL A 206 -3.83 12.88 5.67
N MET A 207 -4.66 13.82 6.10
CA MET A 207 -4.86 15.11 5.42
C MET A 207 -3.57 15.94 5.32
N GLU A 208 -2.75 16.03 6.37
CA GLU A 208 -1.50 16.79 6.35
C GLU A 208 -0.52 16.26 5.28
N ARG A 209 -0.42 14.93 5.15
CA ARG A 209 0.43 14.29 4.13
C ARG A 209 -0.14 14.49 2.73
N LEU A 210 -1.44 14.31 2.56
CA LEU A 210 -2.12 14.48 1.26
C LEU A 210 -2.02 15.93 0.76
N GLN A 211 -2.16 16.91 1.65
CA GLN A 211 -1.97 18.32 1.32
C GLN A 211 -0.54 18.59 0.83
N THR A 212 0.46 18.04 1.51
CA THR A 212 1.87 18.11 1.09
C THR A 212 2.05 17.50 -0.31
N MET A 213 1.49 16.32 -0.56
CA MET A 213 1.55 15.68 -1.89
C MET A 213 0.90 16.51 -2.99
N ALA A 214 -0.25 17.14 -2.71
CA ALA A 214 -0.94 18.02 -3.65
C ALA A 214 -0.12 19.28 -3.99
N PHE A 215 0.65 19.81 -3.04
CA PHE A 215 1.59 20.90 -3.32
C PHE A 215 2.74 20.44 -4.23
N LEU A 216 3.26 19.23 -4.03
CA LEU A 216 4.40 18.72 -4.80
C LEU A 216 4.00 18.29 -6.23
N ASN A 217 2.72 17.98 -6.44
CA ASN A 217 2.18 17.54 -7.73
C ASN A 217 1.24 18.60 -8.31
N LYS A 218 1.82 19.59 -9.01
CA LYS A 218 1.10 20.74 -9.54
C LYS A 218 -0.14 20.33 -10.33
N GLY A 219 -1.30 20.84 -9.91
CA GLY A 219 -2.58 20.64 -10.59
C GLY A 219 -3.25 19.29 -10.33
N LEU A 220 -2.60 18.36 -9.61
CA LEU A 220 -3.21 17.11 -9.19
C LEU A 220 -4.33 17.41 -8.19
N GLU A 221 -5.52 16.88 -8.45
CA GLU A 221 -6.62 16.91 -7.48
C GLU A 221 -6.46 15.73 -6.50
N VAL A 222 -6.34 16.02 -5.21
CA VAL A 222 -6.27 15.01 -4.15
C VAL A 222 -7.48 15.20 -3.24
N VAL A 223 -8.34 14.19 -3.18
CA VAL A 223 -9.59 14.23 -2.40
C VAL A 223 -9.46 13.29 -1.21
N PHE A 224 -9.67 13.82 -0.01
CA PHE A 224 -9.81 13.04 1.21
C PHE A 224 -11.27 13.02 1.64
N THR A 225 -11.79 11.84 1.94
CA THR A 225 -13.12 11.63 2.51
C THR A 225 -13.01 10.76 3.75
N ASP A 226 -13.67 11.17 4.84
CA ASP A 226 -13.89 10.33 6.01
C ASP A 226 -15.38 10.01 6.06
N GLU A 227 -15.74 8.73 6.00
CA GLU A 227 -17.13 8.27 6.07
C GLU A 227 -17.49 7.77 7.46
N ARG A 228 -16.53 7.72 8.40
CA ARG A 228 -16.78 7.14 9.73
C ARG A 228 -17.81 7.96 10.50
N PRO A 229 -18.76 7.31 11.18
CA PRO A 229 -19.82 8.00 11.91
C PRO A 229 -19.29 9.04 12.91
N GLY A 230 -19.79 10.26 12.82
CA GLY A 230 -19.39 11.40 13.67
C GLY A 230 -18.04 12.05 13.31
N LYS A 231 -17.40 11.63 12.20
CA LYS A 231 -16.15 12.19 11.66
C LYS A 231 -16.29 12.61 10.20
N GLU A 232 -17.51 12.60 9.67
CA GLU A 232 -17.82 12.75 8.25
C GLU A 232 -17.29 14.07 7.71
N GLN A 233 -16.40 13.98 6.73
CA GLN A 233 -15.85 15.18 6.08
C GLN A 233 -15.34 14.84 4.68
N THR A 234 -15.28 15.85 3.83
CA THR A 234 -14.58 15.76 2.55
C THR A 234 -13.76 17.01 2.35
N VAL A 235 -12.47 16.84 2.04
CA VAL A 235 -11.52 17.92 1.81
C VAL A 235 -10.83 17.66 0.48
N THR A 236 -10.80 18.67 -0.37
CA THR A 236 -10.10 18.61 -1.67
C THR A 236 -8.89 19.52 -1.65
N PHE A 237 -7.74 18.98 -2.03
CA PHE A 237 -6.49 19.70 -2.19
C PHE A 237 -6.13 19.75 -3.67
N GLN A 238 -5.91 20.96 -4.19
CA GLN A 238 -5.38 21.16 -5.53
C GLN A 238 -4.63 22.49 -5.59
N TYR A 239 -3.35 22.44 -5.92
CA TYR A 239 -2.48 23.62 -5.92
C TYR A 239 -1.83 23.82 -7.28
N LYS A 240 -1.94 25.05 -7.83
CA LYS A 240 -1.41 25.40 -9.15
C LYS A 240 0.00 26.01 -9.09
N GLY A 241 0.40 26.59 -7.97
CA GLY A 241 1.73 27.19 -7.76
C GLY A 241 2.78 26.19 -7.28
N GLY A 242 2.39 24.96 -6.95
CA GLY A 242 3.31 23.89 -6.59
C GLY A 242 4.08 24.18 -5.30
N VAL A 243 5.40 23.97 -5.33
CA VAL A 243 6.32 24.25 -4.19
C VAL A 243 6.24 25.70 -3.70
N VAL A 244 5.93 26.66 -4.58
CA VAL A 244 5.75 28.07 -4.17
C VAL A 244 4.58 28.20 -3.21
N ASP A 245 3.47 27.51 -3.47
CA ASP A 245 2.31 27.53 -2.59
C ASP A 245 2.61 26.76 -1.28
N PHE A 246 3.45 25.72 -1.33
CA PHE A 246 3.90 25.02 -0.13
C PHE A 246 4.70 25.91 0.82
N VAL A 247 5.68 26.65 0.29
CA VAL A 247 6.49 27.59 1.09
C VAL A 247 5.62 28.69 1.70
N LYS A 248 4.66 29.23 0.93
CA LYS A 248 3.69 30.20 1.45
C LYS A 248 2.85 29.61 2.58
N HIS A 249 2.39 28.36 2.43
CA HIS A 249 1.63 27.67 3.47
C HIS A 249 2.45 27.47 4.76
N LEU A 250 3.71 27.04 4.65
CA LEU A 250 4.61 26.88 5.81
C LEU A 250 4.91 28.20 6.52
N ASN A 251 4.95 29.31 5.78
CA ASN A 251 5.23 30.64 6.33
C ASN A 251 3.97 31.36 6.84
N ALA A 252 2.75 30.84 6.62
CA ALA A 252 1.52 31.50 7.08
C ALA A 252 1.41 31.60 8.62
N THR A 253 2.18 30.79 9.35
CA THR A 253 2.25 30.79 10.83
C THR A 253 3.54 31.39 11.38
N LYS A 254 4.41 31.93 10.53
CA LYS A 254 5.69 32.54 10.91
C LYS A 254 5.72 34.00 10.43
N GLU A 255 6.24 34.92 11.25
CA GLU A 255 6.54 36.25 10.73
C GLU A 255 7.66 36.13 9.68
N PRO A 256 7.48 36.66 8.46
CA PRO A 256 8.54 36.72 7.47
C PRO A 256 9.66 37.64 7.99
N LEU A 257 10.91 37.16 7.96
CA LEU A 257 12.11 37.94 8.28
C LEU A 257 12.38 39.04 7.24
#